data_AF-A0A936WVB8-F1
#
_entry.id   AF-A0A936WVB8-F1
#
_cell.length_a   1.000
_cell.length_b   1.000
_cell.length_c   1.000
_cell.angle_alpha   90.00
_cell.angle_beta   90.00
_cell.angle_gamma   90.00
#
_symmetry.space_group_name_H-M   'P 1'
#
loop_
_entity.id
_entity.type
_entity.pdbx_description
1 polymer ?
#
loop_
_entity_poly.entity_id
_entity_poly.type
_entity_poly.pdbx_seq_one_letter_code
_entity_poly.pdbx_strand_id
1 'polypeptide(L)'
;MHISSSILRGLIFFTLTVCLSLNLSAQGGRRYFTGDLTDESAFNKINKVAERATRDLSDLPPVFSLREYTPSPGDQGQNGTCVAWSSSYAARTISYCIQHSVKDKTEINKLIFSPHYIYYHIKQPGDADCTGGAKVEAAMKILTEKGDVLANVNIPECTPAIESNSDKNAKDYSIKAYAALTNTFGRITKNEVIAMRKSLSEKKPIIFSIKCFKSFFDVGKDGMWKQPENDSIVGNHAMCIIGYDNNKAGGSFEIMNSWGKEWGDNGYGWISYEDMKKYGSYALELMDKESYDPKVTRDLGDPKITGSLNFIQTNDFGNIIGDMPVSRYYVDANGNTVTDPNSATFTHYKFSNNYKGGSTFFKIQFMTNAPAFVYILDIDDKKTVSKLFPYDDNISPAINSTNATVIFPLNDPITNKSRRFELNADASVEKICILYSKSPLDYNELEKKINSSPTTPYATIQNLYKNSLIPLKNLQTGNDKISFSSLAKENEIVCLFAELNHQ
;
A
#
# COMPACT_ATOMS: atom_id res chain seq x y z
N MET A 1 23.61 98.79 -46.86
CA MET A 1 22.25 98.99 -47.40
C MET A 1 21.82 97.65 -47.97
N HIS A 2 20.83 96.90 -47.51
CA HIS A 2 19.65 97.20 -46.70
C HIS A 2 19.41 96.10 -45.66
N ILE A 3 18.81 96.52 -44.55
CA ILE A 3 18.28 95.77 -43.41
C ILE A 3 16.86 95.28 -43.75
N SER A 4 16.46 94.09 -43.25
CA SER A 4 15.21 93.79 -42.49
C SER A 4 14.87 92.28 -42.57
N SER A 5 14.84 91.54 -41.45
CA SER A 5 13.68 91.28 -40.56
C SER A 5 12.54 90.52 -41.28
N SER A 6 11.98 89.39 -40.84
CA SER A 6 11.51 89.07 -39.49
C SER A 6 10.68 87.76 -39.46
N ILE A 7 10.50 87.19 -38.26
CA ILE A 7 9.36 86.36 -37.75
C ILE A 7 9.36 84.82 -38.00
N LEU A 8 9.87 84.11 -36.98
CA LEU A 8 9.18 83.17 -36.08
C LEU A 8 7.88 82.50 -36.56
N ARG A 9 7.89 81.15 -36.71
CA ARG A 9 6.83 80.23 -36.21
C ARG A 9 7.34 78.80 -36.21
N GLY A 10 7.24 78.15 -35.05
CA GLY A 10 7.88 76.87 -34.75
C GLY A 10 7.34 75.69 -35.54
N LEU A 11 8.21 74.69 -35.75
CA LEU A 11 7.80 73.33 -35.99
C LEU A 11 8.38 72.42 -34.90
N ILE A 12 7.44 72.06 -34.04
CA ILE A 12 7.29 70.86 -33.22
C ILE A 12 8.21 69.70 -33.60
N PHE A 13 8.95 69.23 -32.59
CA PHE A 13 9.56 67.90 -32.50
C PHE A 13 8.53 66.81 -32.86
N PHE A 14 8.84 66.01 -33.88
CA PHE A 14 8.24 64.68 -34.04
C PHE A 14 9.33 63.69 -34.44
N THR A 15 10.16 63.32 -33.46
CA THR A 15 10.87 62.04 -33.52
C THR A 15 9.81 60.94 -33.42
N LEU A 16 9.43 60.39 -34.57
CA LEU A 16 8.60 59.20 -34.66
C LEU A 16 9.46 58.01 -34.23
N THR A 17 9.60 57.82 -32.91
CA THR A 17 10.11 56.57 -32.35
C THR A 17 9.06 55.52 -32.64
N VAL A 18 9.31 54.69 -33.65
CA VAL A 18 8.57 53.45 -33.87
C VAL A 18 8.92 52.53 -32.70
N CYS A 19 8.22 52.70 -31.59
CA CYS A 19 8.09 51.66 -30.59
C CYS A 19 7.27 50.54 -31.23
N LEU A 20 7.97 49.63 -31.90
CA LEU A 20 7.41 48.33 -32.24
C LEU A 20 7.23 47.59 -30.90
N SER A 21 6.07 47.83 -30.26
CA SER A 21 5.62 47.02 -29.15
C SER A 21 5.41 45.62 -29.68
N LEU A 22 6.42 44.77 -29.52
CA LEU A 22 6.26 43.33 -29.51
C LEU A 22 5.31 43.01 -28.36
N ASN A 23 4.01 43.01 -28.66
CA ASN A 23 3.05 42.24 -27.89
C ASN A 23 3.41 40.77 -28.14
N LEU A 24 4.44 40.28 -27.44
CA LEU A 24 4.40 38.89 -27.02
C LEU A 24 3.21 38.82 -26.07
N SER A 25 2.06 38.46 -26.62
CA SER A 25 1.09 37.70 -25.86
C SER A 25 1.85 36.48 -25.36
N ALA A 26 2.37 36.56 -24.12
CA ALA A 26 2.66 35.37 -23.37
C ALA A 26 1.32 34.64 -23.29
N GLN A 27 1.11 33.66 -24.17
CA GLN A 27 0.20 32.56 -23.89
C GLN A 27 0.78 31.92 -22.62
N GLY A 28 0.36 32.43 -21.47
CA GLY A 28 0.71 31.90 -20.17
C GLY A 28 0.07 30.52 -20.06
N GLY A 29 0.70 29.52 -20.66
CA GLY A 29 0.35 28.13 -20.46
C GLY A 29 0.37 27.85 -18.97
N ARG A 30 -0.62 27.09 -18.51
CA ARG A 30 -0.69 26.62 -17.12
C ARG A 30 0.65 25.98 -16.75
N ARG A 31 1.30 26.42 -15.66
CA ARG A 31 2.61 25.89 -15.24
C ARG A 31 2.50 24.44 -14.72
N TYR A 32 1.43 24.15 -13.97
CA TYR A 32 1.25 22.91 -13.25
C TYR A 32 0.14 22.04 -13.83
N PHE A 33 0.43 20.76 -14.05
CA PHE A 33 -0.49 19.80 -14.66
C PHE A 33 -0.88 18.67 -13.71
N THR A 34 -2.04 18.10 -13.98
CA THR A 34 -2.60 16.94 -13.29
C THR A 34 -2.82 15.82 -14.31
N GLY A 35 -2.98 14.58 -13.87
CA GLY A 35 -3.19 13.46 -14.81
C GLY A 35 -3.63 12.16 -14.15
N ASP A 36 -4.22 12.24 -12.96
CA ASP A 36 -4.77 11.06 -12.31
C ASP A 36 -6.19 10.80 -12.84
N LEU A 37 -6.33 9.73 -13.61
CA LEU A 37 -7.59 9.26 -14.18
C LEU A 37 -8.25 8.17 -13.32
N THR A 38 -7.73 7.88 -12.13
CA THR A 38 -8.31 6.87 -11.25
C THR A 38 -9.75 7.26 -10.92
N ASP A 39 -10.67 6.35 -11.19
CA ASP A 39 -12.08 6.44 -10.86
C ASP A 39 -12.44 5.35 -9.83
N GLU A 40 -13.69 5.35 -9.35
CA GLU A 40 -14.14 4.37 -8.35
C GLU A 40 -14.03 2.92 -8.86
N SER A 41 -14.27 2.68 -10.15
CA SER A 41 -14.18 1.35 -10.77
C SER A 41 -12.74 0.83 -10.77
N ALA A 42 -11.79 1.70 -11.11
CA ALA A 42 -10.36 1.42 -11.05
C ALA A 42 -9.89 1.18 -9.61
N PHE A 43 -10.29 2.06 -8.68
CA PHE A 43 -9.96 1.94 -7.27
C PHE A 43 -10.47 0.64 -6.64
N ASN A 44 -11.70 0.22 -6.97
CA ASN A 44 -12.31 -1.00 -6.43
C ASN A 44 -11.62 -2.30 -6.88
N LYS A 45 -10.69 -2.25 -7.85
CA LYS A 45 -9.82 -3.38 -8.20
C LYS A 45 -8.61 -3.54 -7.27
N ILE A 46 -8.35 -2.54 -6.43
CA ILE A 46 -7.23 -2.55 -5.48
C ILE A 46 -7.70 -3.18 -4.18
N ASN A 47 -6.97 -4.19 -3.72
CA ASN A 47 -7.24 -4.81 -2.43
C ASN A 47 -6.97 -3.82 -1.29
N LYS A 48 -7.81 -3.85 -0.26
CA LYS A 48 -7.74 -2.99 0.92
C LYS A 48 -6.91 -3.65 2.00
N VAL A 49 -6.21 -2.86 2.80
CA VAL A 49 -5.52 -3.39 3.99
C VAL A 49 -6.55 -3.96 4.96
N ALA A 50 -6.16 -5.01 5.68
CA ALA A 50 -6.92 -5.41 6.86
C ALA A 50 -6.79 -4.31 7.94
N GLU A 51 -7.93 -3.80 8.42
CA GLU A 51 -7.94 -2.75 9.45
C GLU A 51 -7.34 -3.28 10.75
N ARG A 52 -6.53 -2.44 11.38
CA ARG A 52 -5.73 -2.80 12.55
C ARG A 52 -6.55 -2.56 13.82
N ALA A 53 -6.26 -3.30 14.88
CA ALA A 53 -6.90 -3.07 16.17
C ALA A 53 -6.64 -1.63 16.66
N THR A 54 -7.65 -0.98 17.23
CA THR A 54 -7.59 0.42 17.69
C THR A 54 -6.46 0.70 18.68
N ARG A 55 -6.01 -0.31 19.44
CA ARG A 55 -4.87 -0.19 20.36
C ARG A 55 -3.52 -0.04 19.64
N ASP A 56 -3.37 -0.58 18.43
CA ASP A 56 -2.17 -0.34 17.60
C ASP A 56 -2.11 1.10 17.07
N LEU A 57 -3.18 1.86 17.25
CA LEU A 57 -3.36 3.21 16.72
C LEU A 57 -3.26 4.30 17.81
N SER A 58 -3.14 3.95 19.10
CA SER A 58 -3.13 4.92 20.21
C SER A 58 -1.77 5.56 20.48
N ASP A 59 -0.68 4.86 20.15
CA ASP A 59 0.69 5.23 20.59
C ASP A 59 1.56 5.72 19.42
N LEU A 60 0.97 6.52 18.52
CA LEU A 60 1.69 7.12 17.40
C LEU A 60 2.48 8.36 17.86
N PRO A 61 3.71 8.58 17.36
CA PRO A 61 4.41 9.83 17.61
C PRO A 61 3.56 11.01 17.10
N PRO A 62 3.61 12.19 17.74
CA PRO A 62 2.80 13.34 17.33
C PRO A 62 3.26 13.94 15.99
N VAL A 63 4.52 13.71 15.62
CA VAL A 63 5.17 14.22 14.40
C VAL A 63 6.06 13.12 13.83
N PHE A 64 6.03 12.95 12.51
CA PHE A 64 6.91 12.02 11.80
C PHE A 64 7.15 12.51 10.37
N SER A 65 8.37 12.35 9.84
CA SER A 65 8.68 12.72 8.45
C SER A 65 9.73 11.80 7.85
N LEU A 66 9.51 11.44 6.59
CA LEU A 66 10.42 10.71 5.70
C LEU A 66 11.26 11.64 4.82
N ARG A 67 11.18 12.97 5.01
CA ARG A 67 11.86 13.97 4.17
C ARG A 67 13.38 13.74 4.03
N GLU A 68 14.02 13.13 5.03
CA GLU A 68 15.44 12.75 4.93
C GLU A 68 15.71 11.72 3.81
N TYR A 69 14.76 10.81 3.55
CA TYR A 69 14.86 9.75 2.54
C TYR A 69 14.36 10.15 1.15
N THR A 70 13.74 11.32 1.00
CA THR A 70 13.16 11.71 -0.29
C THR A 70 14.24 12.11 -1.30
N PRO A 71 14.03 11.87 -2.60
CA PRO A 71 14.77 12.60 -3.61
C PRO A 71 14.45 14.10 -3.51
N SER A 72 15.22 14.92 -4.24
CA SER A 72 14.80 16.32 -4.45
C SER A 72 13.43 16.33 -5.15
N PRO A 73 12.50 17.25 -4.86
CA PRO A 73 11.26 17.35 -5.63
C PRO A 73 11.55 17.57 -7.12
N GLY A 74 11.02 16.65 -7.93
CA GLY A 74 11.12 16.67 -9.38
C GLY A 74 10.00 17.50 -10.01
N ASP A 75 10.04 17.63 -11.33
CA ASP A 75 9.08 18.43 -12.11
C ASP A 75 8.55 17.60 -13.27
N GLN A 76 7.25 17.30 -13.24
CA GLN A 76 6.55 16.56 -14.29
C GLN A 76 6.26 17.41 -15.53
N GLY A 77 6.59 18.70 -15.50
CA GLY A 77 6.35 19.61 -16.60
C GLY A 77 4.87 19.76 -16.95
N GLN A 78 4.60 19.83 -18.26
CA GLN A 78 3.27 20.05 -18.80
C GLN A 78 2.55 18.73 -19.16
N ASN A 79 2.87 17.66 -18.45
CA ASN A 79 2.44 16.30 -18.77
C ASN A 79 1.48 15.77 -17.69
N GLY A 80 0.61 14.83 -18.09
CA GLY A 80 -0.35 14.13 -17.23
C GLY A 80 0.26 12.98 -16.43
N THR A 81 1.52 13.09 -16.02
CA THR A 81 2.31 11.94 -15.54
C THR A 81 2.32 11.77 -14.02
N CYS A 82 1.52 12.54 -13.28
CA CYS A 82 1.57 12.60 -11.80
C CYS A 82 1.43 11.23 -11.10
N VAL A 83 0.69 10.29 -11.67
CA VAL A 83 0.57 8.91 -11.13
C VAL A 83 1.92 8.18 -11.16
N ALA A 84 2.69 8.34 -12.23
CA ALA A 84 4.01 7.73 -12.31
C ALA A 84 5.01 8.45 -11.40
N TRP A 85 4.95 9.79 -11.31
CA TRP A 85 5.79 10.55 -10.37
C TRP A 85 5.50 10.22 -8.90
N SER A 86 4.24 10.05 -8.51
CA SER A 86 3.89 9.71 -7.13
C SER A 86 4.30 8.28 -6.75
N SER A 87 4.05 7.31 -7.63
CA SER A 87 4.31 5.89 -7.37
C SER A 87 5.78 5.48 -7.53
N SER A 88 6.44 5.93 -8.60
CA SER A 88 7.83 5.60 -8.91
C SER A 88 8.80 6.60 -8.29
N TYR A 89 8.81 7.84 -8.79
CA TYR A 89 9.81 8.84 -8.42
C TYR A 89 9.82 9.11 -6.92
N ALA A 90 8.64 9.31 -6.32
CA ALA A 90 8.51 9.57 -4.89
C ALA A 90 8.46 8.26 -4.08
N ALA A 91 7.33 7.54 -4.09
CA ALA A 91 7.10 6.45 -3.13
C ALA A 91 8.11 5.30 -3.27
N ARG A 92 8.37 4.80 -4.48
CA ARG A 92 9.33 3.71 -4.68
C ARG A 92 10.77 4.12 -4.32
N THR A 93 11.22 5.31 -4.72
CA THR A 93 12.56 5.82 -4.33
C THR A 93 12.70 5.97 -2.81
N ILE A 94 11.71 6.59 -2.15
CA ILE A 94 11.70 6.77 -0.69
C ILE A 94 11.79 5.41 0.00
N SER A 95 10.94 4.46 -0.40
CA SER A 95 10.92 3.12 0.18
C SER A 95 12.26 2.40 -0.01
N TYR A 96 12.82 2.45 -1.21
CA TYR A 96 14.13 1.86 -1.50
C TYR A 96 15.27 2.49 -0.68
N CYS A 97 15.28 3.81 -0.51
CA CYS A 97 16.27 4.51 0.31
C CYS A 97 16.13 4.16 1.80
N ILE A 98 14.89 4.01 2.30
CA ILE A 98 14.62 3.53 3.66
C ILE A 98 15.20 2.12 3.86
N GLN A 99 14.97 1.22 2.91
CA GLN A 99 15.49 -0.15 2.97
C GLN A 99 17.01 -0.21 3.02
N HIS A 100 17.69 0.67 2.27
CA HIS A 100 19.15 0.73 2.18
C HIS A 100 19.78 1.70 3.19
N SER A 101 18.97 2.28 4.08
CA SER A 101 19.41 3.30 5.05
C SER A 101 20.15 4.49 4.42
N VAL A 102 19.77 4.87 3.19
CA VAL A 102 20.40 5.97 2.44
C VAL A 102 19.67 7.28 2.73
N LYS A 103 20.40 8.25 3.29
CA LYS A 103 19.88 9.58 3.65
C LYS A 103 20.64 10.71 2.95
N ASP A 104 21.84 10.43 2.45
CA ASP A 104 22.64 11.40 1.72
C ASP A 104 21.96 11.74 0.39
N LYS A 105 21.74 13.04 0.13
CA LYS A 105 21.00 13.47 -1.06
C LYS A 105 21.73 13.17 -2.37
N THR A 106 23.07 13.14 -2.36
CA THR A 106 23.86 12.79 -3.55
C THR A 106 23.69 11.31 -3.88
N GLU A 107 23.69 10.44 -2.88
CA GLU A 107 23.44 9.01 -3.07
C GLU A 107 21.98 8.73 -3.43
N ILE A 108 21.01 9.38 -2.77
CA ILE A 108 19.59 9.24 -3.12
C ILE A 108 19.35 9.59 -4.60
N ASN A 109 19.99 10.64 -5.13
CA ASN A 109 19.83 11.02 -6.53
C ASN A 109 20.28 9.93 -7.53
N LYS A 110 21.17 9.02 -7.13
CA LYS A 110 21.58 7.85 -7.95
C LYS A 110 20.57 6.72 -7.89
N LEU A 111 19.71 6.71 -6.89
CA LEU A 111 18.71 5.66 -6.59
C LEU A 111 17.28 6.07 -6.94
N ILE A 112 17.12 7.17 -7.69
CA ILE A 112 15.82 7.63 -8.17
C ILE A 112 15.26 6.62 -9.17
N PHE A 113 14.00 6.22 -8.99
CA PHE A 113 13.26 5.43 -9.98
C PHE A 113 12.66 6.31 -11.09
N SER A 114 12.51 5.72 -12.28
CA SER A 114 12.12 6.43 -13.50
C SER A 114 10.59 6.54 -13.64
N PRO A 115 9.98 7.72 -13.43
CA PRO A 115 8.55 7.90 -13.71
C PRO A 115 8.23 7.72 -15.19
N HIS A 116 9.18 7.93 -16.11
CA HIS A 116 8.97 7.72 -17.54
C HIS A 116 8.81 6.25 -17.91
N TYR A 117 9.51 5.34 -17.23
CA TYR A 117 9.36 3.90 -17.46
C TYR A 117 7.97 3.42 -17.04
N ILE A 118 7.51 3.83 -15.85
CA ILE A 118 6.16 3.52 -15.40
C ILE A 118 5.12 4.14 -16.33
N TYR A 119 5.23 5.44 -16.66
CA TYR A 119 4.25 6.11 -17.52
C TYR A 119 4.15 5.45 -18.91
N TYR A 120 5.28 5.05 -19.50
CA TYR A 120 5.30 4.34 -20.78
C TYR A 120 4.39 3.10 -20.77
N HIS A 121 4.34 2.37 -19.66
CA HIS A 121 3.52 1.16 -19.54
C HIS A 121 2.05 1.40 -19.19
N ILE A 122 1.70 2.57 -18.64
CA ILE A 122 0.35 2.84 -18.12
C ILE A 122 -0.40 3.95 -18.86
N LYS A 123 0.25 4.64 -19.80
CA LYS A 123 -0.37 5.69 -20.61
C LYS A 123 -1.52 5.13 -21.46
N GLN A 124 -2.53 5.95 -21.71
CA GLN A 124 -3.67 5.54 -22.52
C GLN A 124 -3.24 5.26 -23.98
N PRO A 125 -3.89 4.33 -24.68
CA PRO A 125 -3.66 4.13 -26.11
C PRO A 125 -3.84 5.45 -26.88
N GLY A 126 -2.84 5.83 -27.68
CA GLY A 126 -2.84 7.07 -28.46
C GLY A 126 -2.25 8.30 -27.74
N ASP A 127 -1.83 8.17 -26.48
CA ASP A 127 -1.17 9.25 -25.74
C ASP A 127 0.29 9.45 -26.20
N ALA A 128 0.45 10.26 -27.25
CA ALA A 128 1.73 10.54 -27.89
C ALA A 128 2.51 11.72 -27.26
N ASP A 129 1.82 12.60 -26.54
CA ASP A 129 2.38 13.79 -25.88
C ASP A 129 2.38 13.69 -24.35
N CYS A 130 1.91 12.56 -23.80
CA CYS A 130 1.89 12.27 -22.38
C CYS A 130 1.06 13.26 -21.58
N THR A 131 0.01 13.81 -22.20
CA THR A 131 -0.98 14.67 -21.56
C THR A 131 -2.22 13.90 -21.13
N GLY A 132 -2.37 12.65 -21.61
CA GLY A 132 -3.59 11.85 -21.45
C GLY A 132 -3.89 11.39 -20.02
N GLY A 133 -2.87 11.25 -19.16
CA GLY A 133 -3.06 10.76 -17.80
C GLY A 133 -3.04 9.24 -17.67
N ALA A 134 -3.06 8.76 -16.42
CA ALA A 134 -3.04 7.34 -16.11
C ALA A 134 -3.81 7.02 -14.82
N LYS A 135 -4.03 5.73 -14.57
CA LYS A 135 -4.71 5.26 -13.36
C LYS A 135 -3.74 4.55 -12.42
N VAL A 136 -3.92 4.73 -11.11
CA VAL A 136 -2.95 4.27 -10.10
C VAL A 136 -2.87 2.74 -9.99
N GLU A 137 -3.98 2.02 -10.20
CA GLU A 137 -3.99 0.56 -10.18
C GLU A 137 -3.10 -0.02 -11.28
N ALA A 138 -3.02 0.64 -12.44
CA ALA A 138 -2.13 0.24 -13.52
C ALA A 138 -0.66 0.43 -13.11
N ALA A 139 -0.32 1.56 -12.48
CA ALA A 139 1.04 1.82 -11.99
C ALA A 139 1.46 0.77 -10.95
N MET A 140 0.60 0.47 -9.98
CA MET A 140 0.87 -0.53 -8.95
C MET A 140 1.00 -1.95 -9.52
N LYS A 141 0.20 -2.28 -10.55
CA LYS A 141 0.32 -3.56 -11.28
C LYS A 141 1.65 -3.66 -12.01
N ILE A 142 2.08 -2.61 -12.72
CA ILE A 142 3.40 -2.60 -13.39
C ILE A 142 4.54 -2.72 -12.39
N LEU A 143 4.50 -1.98 -11.28
CA LEU A 143 5.50 -2.08 -10.21
C LEU A 143 5.58 -3.49 -9.61
N THR A 144 4.48 -4.24 -9.59
CA THR A 144 4.45 -5.62 -9.07
C THR A 144 4.95 -6.63 -10.10
N GLU A 145 4.44 -6.57 -11.33
CA GLU A 145 4.68 -7.57 -12.39
C GLU A 145 6.01 -7.36 -13.12
N LYS A 146 6.37 -6.11 -13.39
CA LYS A 146 7.57 -5.73 -14.15
C LYS A 146 8.62 -5.05 -13.27
N GLY A 147 8.20 -4.33 -12.25
CA GLY A 147 9.07 -3.46 -11.45
C GLY A 147 9.33 -2.12 -12.12
N ASP A 148 10.52 -1.57 -11.93
CA ASP A 148 10.89 -0.24 -12.41
C ASP A 148 12.40 -0.14 -12.61
N VAL A 149 12.84 0.82 -13.43
CA VAL A 149 14.26 1.09 -13.65
C VAL A 149 14.69 2.35 -12.91
N LEU A 150 15.97 2.41 -12.55
CA LEU A 150 16.58 3.64 -12.08
C LEU A 150 16.60 4.70 -13.20
N ALA A 151 16.49 5.97 -12.83
CA ALA A 151 16.48 7.09 -13.76
C ALA A 151 17.77 7.20 -14.58
N ASN A 152 18.88 6.61 -14.12
CA ASN A 152 20.14 6.54 -14.85
C ASN A 152 20.09 5.68 -16.14
N VAL A 153 19.02 4.89 -16.33
CA VAL A 153 18.72 4.21 -17.60
C VAL A 153 18.32 5.23 -18.67
N ASN A 154 18.02 6.48 -18.30
CA ASN A 154 17.74 7.61 -19.19
C ASN A 154 16.59 7.34 -20.16
N ILE A 155 15.50 6.75 -19.68
CA ILE A 155 14.26 6.60 -20.47
C ILE A 155 13.77 8.00 -20.85
N PRO A 156 13.73 8.36 -22.16
CA PRO A 156 13.27 9.67 -22.57
C PRO A 156 11.82 9.89 -22.17
N GLU A 157 11.52 11.13 -21.80
CA GLU A 157 10.16 11.54 -21.56
C GLU A 157 9.29 11.25 -22.79
N CYS A 158 8.12 10.68 -22.53
CA CYS A 158 7.13 10.36 -23.56
C CYS A 158 7.62 9.51 -24.75
N THR A 159 8.59 8.62 -24.52
CA THR A 159 9.09 7.75 -25.58
C THR A 159 7.99 6.85 -26.19
N PRO A 160 7.97 6.61 -27.51
CA PRO A 160 7.09 5.64 -28.14
C PRO A 160 7.54 4.19 -27.94
N ALA A 161 8.80 3.97 -27.54
CA ALA A 161 9.37 2.64 -27.30
C ALA A 161 10.46 2.66 -26.23
N ILE A 162 10.59 1.55 -25.50
CA ILE A 162 11.70 1.30 -24.59
C ILE A 162 12.52 0.11 -25.10
N GLU A 163 13.82 0.11 -24.81
CA GLU A 163 14.69 -1.01 -25.15
C GLU A 163 14.31 -2.26 -24.38
N SER A 164 14.38 -3.43 -25.01
CA SER A 164 13.96 -4.72 -24.42
C SER A 164 14.73 -5.09 -23.16
N ASN A 165 15.98 -4.63 -22.99
CA ASN A 165 16.78 -4.90 -21.79
C ASN A 165 16.27 -4.13 -20.55
N SER A 166 15.49 -3.07 -20.74
CA SER A 166 14.93 -2.27 -19.63
C SER A 166 14.05 -3.13 -18.72
N ASP A 167 13.23 -4.02 -19.32
CA ASP A 167 12.33 -4.91 -18.57
C ASP A 167 13.09 -5.94 -17.70
N LYS A 168 14.27 -6.39 -18.15
CA LYS A 168 15.12 -7.27 -17.33
C LYS A 168 15.63 -6.54 -16.09
N ASN A 169 16.13 -5.32 -16.27
CA ASN A 169 16.61 -4.50 -15.17
C ASN A 169 15.47 -4.09 -14.22
N ALA A 170 14.26 -3.91 -14.75
CA ALA A 170 13.10 -3.49 -13.97
C ALA A 170 12.67 -4.54 -12.94
N LYS A 171 12.73 -5.82 -13.30
CA LYS A 171 12.24 -6.94 -12.48
C LYS A 171 12.93 -7.04 -11.13
N ASP A 172 14.20 -6.64 -11.09
CA ASP A 172 15.03 -6.60 -9.88
C ASP A 172 14.59 -5.51 -8.91
N TYR A 173 13.64 -4.65 -9.27
CA TYR A 173 13.11 -3.60 -8.39
C TYR A 173 11.59 -3.69 -8.17
N SER A 174 10.98 -4.83 -8.48
CA SER A 174 9.52 -5.00 -8.31
C SER A 174 9.06 -5.06 -6.86
N ILE A 175 7.88 -4.55 -6.56
CA ILE A 175 7.28 -4.66 -5.22
C ILE A 175 6.60 -6.04 -5.05
N LYS A 176 6.38 -6.49 -3.81
CA LYS A 176 5.66 -7.73 -3.50
C LYS A 176 4.16 -7.58 -3.65
N ALA A 177 3.63 -6.47 -3.15
CA ALA A 177 2.22 -6.20 -3.07
C ALA A 177 1.98 -4.71 -2.86
N TYR A 178 0.71 -4.34 -2.94
CA TYR A 178 0.21 -3.02 -2.58
C TYR A 178 -1.21 -3.18 -2.06
N ALA A 179 -1.67 -2.20 -1.29
CA ALA A 179 -3.02 -2.18 -0.78
C ALA A 179 -3.52 -0.76 -0.53
N ALA A 180 -4.83 -0.58 -0.60
CA ALA A 180 -5.48 0.67 -0.24
C ALA A 180 -5.60 0.80 1.29
N LEU A 181 -5.18 1.96 1.80
CA LEU A 181 -5.41 2.39 3.18
C LEU A 181 -6.81 2.99 3.38
N THR A 182 -7.51 3.26 2.28
CA THR A 182 -8.87 3.78 2.22
C THR A 182 -9.84 2.73 1.70
N ASN A 183 -11.10 2.78 2.09
CA ASN A 183 -12.14 1.82 1.72
C ASN A 183 -13.10 2.33 0.65
N THR A 184 -13.23 3.65 0.51
CA THR A 184 -14.17 4.31 -0.40
C THR A 184 -13.45 5.37 -1.21
N PHE A 185 -13.65 5.34 -2.53
CA PHE A 185 -13.09 6.35 -3.41
C PHE A 185 -13.74 7.73 -3.16
N GLY A 186 -12.94 8.80 -3.15
CA GLY A 186 -13.43 10.17 -3.01
C GLY A 186 -13.79 10.59 -1.59
N ARG A 187 -13.54 9.74 -0.58
CA ARG A 187 -13.83 10.02 0.83
C ARG A 187 -12.82 9.33 1.72
N ILE A 188 -12.17 10.10 2.60
CA ILE A 188 -11.28 9.58 3.63
C ILE A 188 -11.93 9.81 5.00
N THR A 189 -11.96 8.77 5.83
CA THR A 189 -12.53 8.78 7.18
C THR A 189 -11.48 9.13 8.23
N LYS A 190 -11.92 9.43 9.45
CA LYS A 190 -11.02 9.64 10.59
C LYS A 190 -10.14 8.42 10.88
N ASN A 191 -10.69 7.21 10.79
CA ASN A 191 -9.93 5.99 11.03
C ASN A 191 -8.86 5.78 9.95
N GLU A 192 -9.16 6.11 8.70
CA GLU A 192 -8.21 6.00 7.59
C GLU A 192 -7.08 7.04 7.70
N VAL A 193 -7.36 8.26 8.18
CA VAL A 193 -6.29 9.23 8.54
C VAL A 193 -5.35 8.63 9.60
N ILE A 194 -5.90 7.93 10.60
CA ILE A 194 -5.09 7.28 11.63
C ILE A 194 -4.29 6.10 11.04
N ALA A 195 -4.88 5.31 10.15
CA ALA A 195 -4.20 4.24 9.44
C ALA A 195 -3.04 4.76 8.57
N MET A 196 -3.24 5.88 7.87
CA MET A 196 -2.19 6.57 7.10
C MET A 196 -1.05 7.03 8.02
N ARG A 197 -1.36 7.65 9.17
CA ARG A 197 -0.33 8.04 10.15
C ARG A 197 0.44 6.84 10.70
N LYS A 198 -0.24 5.71 10.95
CA LYS A 198 0.40 4.45 11.36
C LYS A 198 1.36 3.95 10.29
N SER A 199 0.91 3.89 9.03
CA SER A 199 1.74 3.47 7.89
C SER A 199 3.00 4.34 7.77
N LEU A 200 2.86 5.68 7.86
CA LEU A 200 3.99 6.61 7.86
C LEU A 200 4.96 6.36 9.03
N SER A 201 4.45 6.17 10.26
CA SER A 201 5.29 5.88 11.43
C SER A 201 6.10 4.58 11.31
N GLU A 202 5.66 3.66 10.45
CA GLU A 202 6.35 2.42 10.08
C GLU A 202 7.28 2.60 8.88
N LYS A 203 7.59 3.85 8.54
CA LYS A 203 8.46 4.24 7.43
C LYS A 203 7.95 3.83 6.05
N LYS A 204 6.64 3.95 5.81
CA LYS A 204 6.05 3.68 4.50
C LYS A 204 5.56 4.97 3.86
N PRO A 205 6.11 5.35 2.69
CA PRO A 205 5.54 6.43 1.91
C PRO A 205 4.16 6.03 1.39
N ILE A 206 3.24 7.00 1.34
CA ILE A 206 1.86 6.74 0.91
C ILE A 206 1.62 7.43 -0.42
N ILE A 207 1.17 6.66 -1.42
CA ILE A 207 0.72 7.20 -2.70
C ILE A 207 -0.73 7.63 -2.49
N PHE A 208 -1.06 8.88 -2.80
CA PHE A 208 -2.40 9.40 -2.59
C PHE A 208 -2.82 10.32 -3.71
N SER A 209 -4.11 10.61 -3.78
CA SER A 209 -4.68 11.58 -4.71
C SER A 209 -5.67 12.49 -4.02
N ILE A 210 -5.79 13.70 -4.54
CA ILE A 210 -6.82 14.68 -4.15
C ILE A 210 -7.61 15.14 -5.37
N LYS A 211 -8.84 15.57 -5.13
CA LYS A 211 -9.49 16.54 -6.01
C LYS A 211 -8.65 17.82 -5.96
N CYS A 212 -7.94 18.10 -7.05
CA CYS A 212 -7.07 19.25 -7.15
C CYS A 212 -7.89 20.49 -7.50
N PHE A 213 -7.64 21.58 -6.80
CA PHE A 213 -8.28 22.87 -7.04
C PHE A 213 -7.26 23.89 -7.58
N LYS A 214 -7.74 25.01 -8.13
CA LYS A 214 -6.83 26.07 -8.65
C LYS A 214 -5.95 26.64 -7.55
N SER A 215 -6.46 26.85 -6.33
CA SER A 215 -5.65 27.35 -5.21
C SER A 215 -4.46 26.44 -4.86
N PHE A 216 -4.52 25.16 -5.22
CA PHE A 216 -3.41 24.24 -4.98
C PHE A 216 -2.17 24.61 -5.81
N PHE A 217 -2.33 25.38 -6.88
CA PHE A 217 -1.23 25.89 -7.71
C PHE A 217 -0.49 27.05 -7.07
N ASP A 218 -1.18 27.79 -6.21
CA ASP A 218 -0.69 29.03 -5.61
C ASP A 218 -0.21 28.81 -4.17
N VAL A 219 0.07 27.56 -3.79
CA VAL A 219 0.64 27.24 -2.47
C VAL A 219 2.01 27.92 -2.36
N GLY A 220 2.10 28.85 -1.40
CA GLY A 220 3.28 29.66 -1.18
C GLY A 220 4.38 28.95 -0.39
N LYS A 221 5.43 29.70 -0.05
CA LYS A 221 6.61 29.17 0.66
C LYS A 221 6.36 28.68 2.09
N ASP A 222 5.20 28.98 2.67
CA ASP A 222 4.76 28.39 3.94
C ASP A 222 4.30 26.92 3.78
N GLY A 223 4.14 26.48 2.53
CA GLY A 223 3.79 25.13 2.13
C GLY A 223 2.37 24.73 2.47
N MET A 224 1.56 25.60 3.07
CA MET A 224 0.24 25.23 3.56
C MET A 224 -0.80 25.44 2.46
N TRP A 225 -1.47 24.36 2.07
CA TRP A 225 -2.66 24.50 1.24
C TRP A 225 -3.87 24.87 2.10
N LYS A 226 -4.57 25.93 1.69
CA LYS A 226 -5.83 26.36 2.29
C LYS A 226 -6.87 26.42 1.19
N GLN A 227 -7.84 25.52 1.21
CA GLN A 227 -8.88 25.47 0.19
C GLN A 227 -9.90 26.60 0.43
N PRO A 228 -10.08 27.56 -0.51
CA PRO A 228 -11.11 28.60 -0.40
C PRO A 228 -12.50 28.07 -0.74
N GLU A 229 -13.56 28.63 -0.14
CA GLU A 229 -14.95 28.19 -0.37
C GLU A 229 -15.37 28.21 -1.85
N ASN A 230 -14.92 29.20 -2.62
CA ASN A 230 -15.31 29.41 -4.03
C ASN A 230 -14.20 29.02 -5.03
N ASP A 231 -13.53 27.89 -4.78
CA ASP A 231 -12.47 27.40 -5.67
C ASP A 231 -12.99 26.38 -6.69
N SER A 232 -12.37 26.34 -7.87
CA SER A 232 -12.74 25.44 -8.96
C SER A 232 -11.82 24.23 -9.02
N ILE A 233 -12.42 23.05 -9.13
CA ILE A 233 -11.71 21.80 -9.37
C ILE A 233 -11.08 21.84 -10.77
N VAL A 234 -9.83 21.38 -10.86
CA VAL A 234 -9.08 21.33 -12.12
C VAL A 234 -8.80 19.91 -12.61
N GLY A 235 -8.99 18.89 -11.76
CA GLY A 235 -8.70 17.48 -12.03
C GLY A 235 -8.38 16.73 -10.74
N ASN A 236 -7.97 15.46 -10.84
CA ASN A 236 -7.36 14.73 -9.73
C ASN A 236 -5.84 14.77 -9.87
N HIS A 237 -5.13 14.88 -8.74
CA HIS A 237 -3.67 14.97 -8.72
C HIS A 237 -3.08 13.97 -7.73
N ALA A 238 -2.20 13.09 -8.24
CA ALA A 238 -1.55 12.07 -7.45
C ALA A 238 -0.16 12.55 -6.97
N MET A 239 0.12 12.32 -5.69
CA MET A 239 1.34 12.77 -5.00
C MET A 239 1.76 11.73 -3.96
N CYS A 240 2.81 12.01 -3.19
CA CYS A 240 3.25 11.15 -2.10
C CYS A 240 3.16 11.86 -0.74
N ILE A 241 2.49 11.24 0.23
CA ILE A 241 2.58 11.67 1.64
C ILE A 241 3.85 11.08 2.22
N ILE A 242 4.64 11.94 2.83
CA ILE A 242 5.95 11.61 3.40
C ILE A 242 6.00 11.82 4.91
N GLY A 243 4.99 12.42 5.52
CA GLY A 243 5.00 12.71 6.94
C GLY A 243 3.69 13.25 7.45
N TYR A 244 3.66 13.56 8.74
CA TYR A 244 2.55 14.24 9.39
C TYR A 244 3.03 15.01 10.62
N ASP A 245 2.26 16.03 10.98
CA ASP A 245 2.46 16.83 12.19
C ASP A 245 1.09 17.17 12.79
N ASN A 246 0.80 16.61 13.97
CA ASN A 246 -0.46 16.86 14.68
C ASN A 246 -0.61 18.30 15.17
N ASN A 247 0.50 19.03 15.33
CA ASN A 247 0.51 20.41 15.80
C ASN A 247 0.35 21.41 14.65
N LYS A 248 0.53 20.98 13.41
CA LYS A 248 0.46 21.86 12.24
C LYS A 248 -0.97 22.00 11.75
N ALA A 249 -1.54 23.19 11.93
CA ALA A 249 -2.92 23.54 11.54
C ALA A 249 -3.99 22.59 12.10
N GLY A 250 -3.83 22.13 13.34
CA GLY A 250 -4.75 21.16 13.96
C GLY A 250 -4.56 19.71 13.48
N GLY A 251 -3.47 19.44 12.75
CA GLY A 251 -3.10 18.15 12.22
C GLY A 251 -3.05 18.16 10.70
N SER A 252 -1.87 17.89 10.14
CA SER A 252 -1.62 17.94 8.70
C SER A 252 -0.68 16.83 8.24
N PHE A 253 -0.86 16.38 7.00
CA PHE A 253 0.07 15.52 6.27
C PHE A 253 1.11 16.35 5.52
N GLU A 254 2.39 15.97 5.60
CA GLU A 254 3.47 16.51 4.76
C GLU A 254 3.50 15.72 3.45
N ILE A 255 3.53 16.43 2.32
CA ILE A 255 3.45 15.83 0.99
C ILE A 255 4.64 16.28 0.14
N MET A 256 5.10 15.38 -0.71
CA MET A 256 6.06 15.65 -1.78
C MET A 256 5.29 15.73 -3.10
N ASN A 257 5.42 16.86 -3.79
CA ASN A 257 4.80 17.11 -5.08
C ASN A 257 5.80 16.89 -6.23
N SER A 258 5.30 16.87 -7.46
CA SER A 258 6.05 16.68 -8.71
C SER A 258 5.98 17.91 -9.60
N TRP A 259 6.00 19.11 -9.01
CA TRP A 259 5.90 20.41 -9.70
C TRP A 259 7.14 21.30 -9.50
N GLY A 260 8.27 20.67 -9.19
CA GLY A 260 9.55 21.34 -8.97
C GLY A 260 9.62 22.08 -7.63
N LYS A 261 10.81 22.63 -7.36
CA LYS A 261 11.15 23.28 -6.09
C LYS A 261 10.47 24.63 -5.87
N GLU A 262 9.97 25.26 -6.93
CA GLU A 262 9.32 26.58 -6.84
C GLU A 262 7.89 26.50 -6.29
N TRP A 263 7.29 25.31 -6.27
CA TRP A 263 5.97 25.10 -5.69
C TRP A 263 6.08 24.84 -4.19
N GLY A 264 5.24 25.50 -3.38
CA GLY A 264 5.17 25.27 -1.94
C GLY A 264 6.47 25.57 -1.17
N ASP A 265 6.74 24.79 -0.13
CA ASP A 265 8.01 24.78 0.58
C ASP A 265 9.02 23.90 -0.18
N ASN A 266 9.72 24.46 -1.15
CA ASN A 266 10.77 23.77 -1.90
C ASN A 266 10.31 22.46 -2.60
N GLY A 267 9.06 22.42 -3.08
CA GLY A 267 8.42 21.24 -3.69
C GLY A 267 7.66 20.36 -2.70
N TYR A 268 7.61 20.75 -1.43
CA TYR A 268 6.82 20.11 -0.39
C TYR A 268 5.62 20.97 0.02
N GLY A 269 4.62 20.34 0.61
CA GLY A 269 3.45 21.04 1.12
C GLY A 269 2.77 20.31 2.27
N TRP A 270 1.73 20.93 2.80
CA TRP A 270 0.94 20.45 3.91
C TRP A 270 -0.54 20.48 3.56
N ILE A 271 -1.23 19.37 3.83
CA ILE A 271 -2.67 19.23 3.68
C ILE A 271 -3.25 18.86 5.04
N SER A 272 -4.20 19.66 5.55
CA SER A 272 -4.83 19.39 6.84
C SER A 272 -5.56 18.04 6.84
N TYR A 273 -5.70 17.40 8.00
CA TYR A 273 -6.49 16.18 8.11
C TYR A 273 -7.96 16.39 7.70
N GLU A 274 -8.51 17.59 7.93
CA GLU A 274 -9.87 17.92 7.50
C GLU A 274 -9.98 18.01 5.97
N ASP A 275 -9.04 18.68 5.31
CA ASP A 275 -9.02 18.76 3.85
C ASP A 275 -8.75 17.39 3.23
N MET A 276 -7.88 16.57 3.82
CA MET A 276 -7.66 15.20 3.37
C MET A 276 -8.94 14.36 3.42
N LYS A 277 -9.73 14.46 4.50
CA LYS A 277 -11.02 13.75 4.60
C LYS A 277 -12.03 14.19 3.55
N LYS A 278 -12.04 15.49 3.21
CA LYS A 278 -13.03 16.09 2.31
C LYS A 278 -12.66 15.97 0.82
N TYR A 279 -11.38 16.10 0.51
CA TYR A 279 -10.87 16.23 -0.85
C TYR A 279 -9.93 15.10 -1.28
N GLY A 280 -9.51 14.23 -0.36
CA GLY A 280 -8.75 13.03 -0.67
C GLY A 280 -9.58 12.02 -1.45
N SER A 281 -8.99 11.49 -2.53
CA SER A 281 -9.63 10.51 -3.41
C SER A 281 -9.31 9.07 -2.99
N TYR A 282 -8.04 8.79 -2.68
CA TYR A 282 -7.58 7.49 -2.19
C TYR A 282 -6.20 7.63 -1.54
N ALA A 283 -5.80 6.62 -0.76
CA ALA A 283 -4.44 6.45 -0.28
C ALA A 283 -4.02 4.98 -0.35
N LEU A 284 -2.81 4.71 -0.83
CA LEU A 284 -2.25 3.38 -1.02
C LEU A 284 -0.87 3.28 -0.38
N GLU A 285 -0.52 2.08 0.09
CA GLU A 285 0.83 1.72 0.47
C GLU A 285 1.37 0.58 -0.40
N LEU A 286 2.68 0.56 -0.59
CA LEU A 286 3.40 -0.54 -1.23
C LEU A 286 4.11 -1.42 -0.20
N MET A 287 4.35 -2.66 -0.56
CA MET A 287 5.15 -3.62 0.19
C MET A 287 6.33 -4.06 -0.66
N ASP A 288 7.53 -3.67 -0.26
CA ASP A 288 8.76 -4.02 -0.97
C ASP A 288 9.17 -5.50 -0.76
N LYS A 289 10.08 -5.99 -1.61
CA LYS A 289 10.82 -7.25 -1.38
C LYS A 289 11.81 -7.12 -0.22
N GLU A 290 12.18 -8.25 0.38
CA GLU A 290 13.16 -8.25 1.48
C GLU A 290 14.59 -8.01 1.00
N SER A 291 14.91 -8.44 -0.23
CA SER A 291 16.18 -8.22 -0.90
C SER A 291 15.96 -8.00 -2.39
N TYR A 292 16.72 -7.06 -2.95
CA TYR A 292 16.74 -6.71 -4.36
C TYR A 292 18.09 -7.03 -5.03
N ASP A 293 19.16 -7.13 -4.23
CA ASP A 293 20.47 -7.65 -4.61
C ASP A 293 20.83 -8.77 -3.61
N PRO A 294 21.13 -10.01 -4.05
CA PRO A 294 21.58 -11.09 -3.15
C PRO A 294 22.86 -10.75 -2.37
N LYS A 295 23.61 -9.71 -2.76
CA LYS A 295 24.78 -9.19 -2.04
C LYS A 295 24.43 -8.08 -1.03
N VAL A 296 23.25 -7.48 -1.13
CA VAL A 296 22.71 -6.48 -0.18
C VAL A 296 21.46 -7.06 0.46
N THR A 297 21.67 -7.87 1.48
CA THR A 297 20.58 -8.33 2.35
C THR A 297 20.29 -7.26 3.37
N ARG A 298 19.02 -6.84 3.49
CA ARG A 298 18.54 -6.18 4.71
C ARG A 298 18.87 -7.09 5.90
N ASP A 299 19.63 -6.59 6.87
CA ASP A 299 19.54 -7.15 8.22
C ASP A 299 18.18 -6.73 8.75
N LEU A 300 17.25 -7.68 8.73
CA LEU A 300 15.88 -7.52 9.20
C LEU A 300 15.80 -7.47 10.74
N GLY A 301 16.94 -7.56 11.42
CA GLY A 301 17.04 -8.23 12.69
C GLY A 301 17.02 -9.75 12.49
N ASP A 302 17.13 -10.46 13.62
CA ASP A 302 16.95 -11.91 13.71
C ASP A 302 15.76 -12.34 12.81
N PRO A 303 15.94 -13.23 11.80
CA PRO A 303 14.89 -13.62 10.84
C PRO A 303 13.71 -14.38 11.49
N LYS A 304 13.64 -14.30 12.81
CA LYS A 304 12.63 -14.79 13.71
C LYS A 304 11.30 -14.11 13.42
N ILE A 305 10.52 -14.73 12.56
CA ILE A 305 9.10 -14.45 12.43
C ILE A 305 8.38 -15.03 13.64
N THR A 306 7.36 -14.31 14.09
CA THR A 306 6.42 -14.76 15.11
C THR A 306 5.02 -14.45 14.64
N GLY A 307 4.10 -15.34 14.99
CA GLY A 307 2.70 -15.10 14.81
C GLY A 307 1.88 -15.82 15.87
N SER A 308 0.72 -15.27 16.20
CA SER A 308 -0.25 -15.96 17.04
C SER A 308 -1.66 -15.68 16.60
N LEU A 309 -2.53 -16.66 16.77
CA LEU A 309 -3.94 -16.59 16.44
C LEU A 309 -4.76 -16.88 17.70
N ASN A 310 -5.70 -16.00 18.00
CA ASN A 310 -6.68 -16.18 19.06
C ASN A 310 -8.08 -16.15 18.47
N PHE A 311 -8.91 -17.11 18.87
CA PHE A 311 -10.32 -17.14 18.54
C PHE A 311 -11.10 -16.56 19.71
N ILE A 312 -11.87 -15.51 19.44
CA ILE A 312 -12.60 -14.73 20.43
C ILE A 312 -14.08 -14.96 20.19
N GLN A 313 -14.74 -15.64 21.11
CA GLN A 313 -16.18 -15.90 21.02
C GLN A 313 -16.95 -14.60 21.21
N THR A 314 -18.01 -14.43 20.42
CA THR A 314 -18.91 -13.29 20.50
C THR A 314 -20.37 -13.74 20.60
N ASN A 315 -21.23 -12.89 21.14
CA ASN A 315 -22.67 -13.06 20.99
C ASN A 315 -23.15 -12.58 19.61
N ASP A 316 -24.46 -12.68 19.36
CA ASP A 316 -25.13 -12.29 18.10
C ASP A 316 -24.99 -10.79 17.76
N PHE A 317 -24.63 -9.98 18.75
CA PHE A 317 -24.37 -8.54 18.60
C PHE A 317 -22.89 -8.23 18.34
N GLY A 318 -22.01 -9.25 18.39
CA GLY A 318 -20.57 -9.10 18.24
C GLY A 318 -19.83 -8.67 19.52
N ASN A 319 -20.50 -8.67 20.67
CA ASN A 319 -19.85 -8.42 21.95
C ASN A 319 -19.03 -9.64 22.35
N ILE A 320 -17.80 -9.41 22.81
CA ILE A 320 -16.91 -10.47 23.29
C ILE A 320 -17.53 -11.13 24.52
N ILE A 321 -17.63 -12.46 24.51
CA ILE A 321 -18.16 -13.27 25.63
C ILE A 321 -17.12 -14.24 26.21
N GLY A 322 -16.00 -14.46 25.54
CA GLY A 322 -14.91 -15.28 26.05
C GLY A 322 -13.89 -15.65 24.97
N ASP A 323 -12.81 -16.28 25.38
CA ASP A 323 -11.83 -16.87 24.47
C ASP A 323 -12.23 -18.31 24.11
N MET A 324 -11.75 -18.79 22.96
CA MET A 324 -11.88 -20.18 22.55
C MET A 324 -10.53 -20.90 22.73
N PRO A 325 -10.28 -21.53 23.90
CA PRO A 325 -8.97 -22.12 24.23
C PRO A 325 -8.66 -23.34 23.38
N VAL A 326 -7.37 -23.60 23.18
CA VAL A 326 -6.87 -24.74 22.41
C VAL A 326 -5.81 -25.52 23.17
N SER A 327 -5.54 -26.74 22.72
CA SER A 327 -4.43 -27.58 23.17
C SER A 327 -3.68 -28.16 21.97
N ARG A 328 -2.35 -28.16 22.03
CA ARG A 328 -1.49 -28.63 20.94
C ARG A 328 -1.39 -30.16 20.92
N TYR A 329 -1.41 -30.72 19.71
CA TYR A 329 -0.98 -32.07 19.39
C TYR A 329 -0.27 -32.08 18.02
N TYR A 330 0.07 -33.26 17.51
CA TYR A 330 0.83 -33.41 16.26
C TYR A 330 0.17 -34.39 15.31
N VAL A 331 0.31 -34.14 14.00
CA VAL A 331 -0.18 -35.03 12.95
C VAL A 331 0.89 -35.32 11.89
N ASP A 332 0.81 -36.49 11.27
CA ASP A 332 1.60 -36.87 10.10
C ASP A 332 1.12 -36.14 8.82
N ALA A 333 1.73 -36.44 7.66
CA ALA A 333 1.37 -35.82 6.39
C ALA A 333 -0.04 -36.18 5.89
N ASN A 334 -0.66 -37.24 6.42
CA ASN A 334 -2.00 -37.66 6.07
C ASN A 334 -3.05 -37.12 7.05
N GLY A 335 -2.64 -36.56 8.19
CA GLY A 335 -3.53 -36.05 9.24
C GLY A 335 -3.75 -37.03 10.39
N ASN A 336 -3.00 -38.14 10.45
CA ASN A 336 -3.11 -39.07 11.58
C ASN A 336 -2.35 -38.50 12.79
N THR A 337 -2.97 -38.57 13.97
CA THR A 337 -2.33 -38.15 15.22
C THR A 337 -1.07 -38.96 15.51
N VAL A 338 0.01 -38.28 15.87
CA VAL A 338 1.27 -38.92 16.29
C VAL A 338 1.72 -38.40 17.65
N THR A 339 2.36 -39.27 18.43
CA THR A 339 2.86 -38.94 19.78
C THR A 339 4.32 -38.50 19.76
N ASP A 340 5.13 -38.98 18.81
CA ASP A 340 6.51 -38.54 18.61
C ASP A 340 6.55 -37.32 17.67
N PRO A 341 6.95 -36.13 18.15
CA PRO A 341 7.07 -34.94 17.32
C PRO A 341 8.04 -35.09 16.14
N ASN A 342 9.02 -36.01 16.22
CA ASN A 342 9.96 -36.23 15.11
C ASN A 342 9.32 -36.94 13.91
N SER A 343 8.21 -37.65 14.14
CA SER A 343 7.40 -38.31 13.10
C SER A 343 6.31 -37.40 12.51
N ALA A 344 6.11 -36.22 13.11
CA ALA A 344 5.06 -35.29 12.74
C ALA A 344 5.45 -34.40 11.56
N THR A 345 4.45 -34.09 10.74
CA THR A 345 4.59 -33.12 9.65
C THR A 345 4.08 -31.75 10.08
N PHE A 346 2.95 -31.71 10.80
CA PHE A 346 2.28 -30.47 11.19
C PHE A 346 2.08 -30.39 12.69
N THR A 347 2.20 -29.17 13.23
CA THR A 347 1.60 -28.84 14.52
C THR A 347 0.09 -28.70 14.32
N HIS A 348 -0.67 -29.33 15.21
CA HIS A 348 -2.11 -29.28 15.22
C HIS A 348 -2.60 -28.75 16.58
N TYR A 349 -3.74 -28.07 16.58
CA TYR A 349 -4.42 -27.62 17.78
C TYR A 349 -5.83 -28.20 17.84
N LYS A 350 -6.33 -28.50 19.04
CA LYS A 350 -7.71 -28.91 19.27
C LYS A 350 -8.36 -27.91 20.21
N PHE A 351 -9.52 -27.37 19.84
CA PHE A 351 -10.30 -26.53 20.76
C PHE A 351 -10.71 -27.34 22.00
N SER A 352 -10.54 -26.75 23.19
CA SER A 352 -10.76 -27.45 24.45
C SER A 352 -12.25 -27.63 24.79
N ASN A 353 -13.10 -26.77 24.24
CA ASN A 353 -14.55 -26.81 24.42
C ASN A 353 -15.21 -27.30 23.13
N ASN A 354 -16.42 -27.87 23.28
CA ASN A 354 -17.29 -28.12 22.14
C ASN A 354 -18.11 -26.87 21.87
N TYR A 355 -18.29 -26.54 20.59
CA TYR A 355 -19.04 -25.38 20.15
C TYR A 355 -20.17 -25.81 19.24
N LYS A 356 -21.35 -25.24 19.44
CA LYS A 356 -22.55 -25.59 18.67
C LYS A 356 -22.53 -24.87 17.33
N GLY A 357 -22.63 -25.63 16.24
CA GLY A 357 -22.79 -25.10 14.88
C GLY A 357 -24.06 -24.25 14.75
N GLY A 358 -24.03 -23.24 13.89
CA GLY A 358 -25.17 -22.32 13.64
C GLY A 358 -25.57 -21.40 14.80
N SER A 359 -24.81 -21.39 15.90
CA SER A 359 -25.10 -20.54 17.07
C SER A 359 -23.86 -20.08 17.84
N THR A 360 -22.68 -20.54 17.44
CA THR A 360 -21.41 -20.02 17.94
C THR A 360 -20.86 -19.01 16.95
N PHE A 361 -20.62 -17.80 17.44
CA PHE A 361 -20.01 -16.74 16.68
C PHE A 361 -18.63 -16.39 17.23
N PHE A 362 -17.73 -15.98 16.36
CA PHE A 362 -16.38 -15.63 16.77
C PHE A 362 -15.73 -14.58 15.86
N LYS A 363 -14.69 -13.96 16.41
CA LYS A 363 -13.68 -13.18 15.69
C LYS A 363 -12.34 -13.86 15.85
N ILE A 364 -11.43 -13.53 14.96
CA ILE A 364 -10.06 -13.99 15.00
C ILE A 364 -9.16 -12.78 15.20
N GLN A 365 -8.32 -12.84 16.23
CA GLN A 365 -7.25 -11.89 16.46
C GLN A 365 -5.93 -12.53 16.03
N PHE A 366 -5.29 -11.94 15.03
CA PHE A 366 -3.96 -12.31 14.58
C PHE A 366 -2.93 -11.29 15.02
N MET A 367 -1.79 -11.77 15.52
CA MET A 367 -0.65 -10.93 15.87
C MET A 367 0.58 -11.39 15.11
N THR A 368 1.42 -10.47 14.65
CA THR A 368 2.73 -10.79 14.05
C THR A 368 3.75 -9.68 14.32
N ASN A 369 5.04 -10.02 14.36
CA ASN A 369 6.13 -9.05 14.50
C ASN A 369 6.69 -8.56 13.15
N ALA A 370 6.33 -9.18 12.03
CA ALA A 370 6.93 -8.89 10.72
C ALA A 370 5.87 -8.84 9.60
N PRO A 371 6.14 -8.07 8.52
CA PRO A 371 5.30 -8.07 7.34
C PRO A 371 5.15 -9.46 6.72
N ALA A 372 3.93 -9.85 6.38
CA ALA A 372 3.66 -11.17 5.83
C ALA A 372 2.36 -11.25 5.05
N PHE A 373 2.22 -12.32 4.30
CA PHE A 373 0.98 -12.79 3.69
C PHE A 373 0.38 -13.88 4.58
N VAL A 374 -0.87 -13.69 4.97
CA VAL A 374 -1.59 -14.62 5.84
C VAL A 374 -2.81 -15.14 5.11
N TYR A 375 -3.03 -16.45 5.20
CA TYR A 375 -4.20 -17.13 4.67
C TYR A 375 -4.75 -18.05 5.75
N ILE A 376 -6.04 -17.93 6.04
CA ILE A 376 -6.73 -18.76 7.01
C ILE A 376 -7.94 -19.35 6.32
N LEU A 377 -7.91 -20.67 6.21
CA LEU A 377 -8.93 -21.48 5.55
C LEU A 377 -9.69 -22.23 6.62
N ASP A 378 -11.00 -22.28 6.46
CA ASP A 378 -11.80 -23.31 7.10
C ASP A 378 -12.09 -24.42 6.09
N ILE A 379 -11.97 -25.67 6.52
CA ILE A 379 -12.11 -26.86 5.69
C ILE A 379 -13.04 -27.83 6.40
N ASP A 380 -14.25 -27.99 5.87
CA ASP A 380 -15.25 -28.88 6.45
C ASP A 380 -14.96 -30.37 6.16
N ASP A 381 -15.79 -31.25 6.72
CA ASP A 381 -15.72 -32.69 6.53
C ASP A 381 -16.01 -33.15 5.08
N LYS A 382 -16.64 -32.30 4.27
CA LYS A 382 -16.89 -32.50 2.83
C LYS A 382 -15.77 -31.95 1.94
N LYS A 383 -14.68 -31.43 2.54
CA LYS A 383 -13.56 -30.73 1.88
C LYS A 383 -13.97 -29.41 1.21
N THR A 384 -15.09 -28.81 1.60
CA THR A 384 -15.43 -27.44 1.20
C THR A 384 -14.47 -26.48 1.88
N VAL A 385 -13.81 -25.62 1.10
CA VAL A 385 -12.93 -24.57 1.61
C VAL A 385 -13.70 -23.26 1.73
N SER A 386 -13.62 -22.63 2.91
CA SER A 386 -14.14 -21.29 3.18
C SER A 386 -13.01 -20.34 3.62
N LYS A 387 -13.10 -19.07 3.22
CA LYS A 387 -12.11 -18.04 3.59
C LYS A 387 -12.41 -17.43 4.96
N LEU A 388 -11.54 -17.66 5.93
CA LEU A 388 -11.53 -16.88 7.17
C LEU A 388 -10.59 -15.65 7.05
N PHE A 389 -9.51 -15.76 6.27
CA PHE A 389 -8.69 -14.61 5.88
C PHE A 389 -7.91 -14.89 4.58
N PRO A 390 -7.87 -13.96 3.61
CA PRO A 390 -8.70 -12.75 3.51
C PRO A 390 -10.19 -13.12 3.40
N TYR A 391 -11.05 -12.47 4.19
CA TYR A 391 -12.47 -12.85 4.33
C TYR A 391 -13.39 -12.28 3.22
N ASP A 392 -12.83 -11.51 2.30
CA ASP A 392 -13.50 -10.91 1.14
C ASP A 392 -12.45 -10.77 0.03
N ASP A 393 -12.85 -10.89 -1.23
CA ASP A 393 -11.96 -10.82 -2.39
C ASP A 393 -11.28 -9.45 -2.53
N ASN A 394 -11.86 -8.39 -1.95
CA ASN A 394 -11.27 -7.06 -1.94
C ASN A 394 -10.33 -6.80 -0.75
N ILE A 395 -10.04 -7.80 0.09
CA ILE A 395 -9.13 -7.67 1.24
C ILE A 395 -7.78 -8.28 0.88
N SER A 396 -6.72 -7.52 1.15
CA SER A 396 -5.36 -7.98 0.91
C SER A 396 -4.97 -9.05 1.94
N PRO A 397 -4.37 -10.18 1.53
CA PRO A 397 -3.74 -11.11 2.45
C PRO A 397 -2.46 -10.53 3.08
N ALA A 398 -1.93 -9.42 2.54
CA ALA A 398 -0.73 -8.77 3.03
C ALA A 398 -1.02 -7.96 4.31
N ILE A 399 -0.38 -8.37 5.39
CA ILE A 399 -0.25 -7.60 6.63
C ILE A 399 1.11 -6.93 6.58
N ASN A 400 1.14 -5.75 5.96
CA ASN A 400 2.36 -4.98 5.81
C ASN A 400 2.56 -4.14 7.08
N SER A 401 3.18 -4.71 8.13
CA SER A 401 3.45 -4.02 9.40
C SER A 401 4.56 -4.71 10.18
N THR A 402 5.43 -3.94 10.84
CA THR A 402 6.34 -4.45 11.86
C THR A 402 5.65 -4.32 13.21
N ASN A 403 5.19 -5.44 13.75
CA ASN A 403 4.22 -5.52 14.85
C ASN A 403 2.82 -5.07 14.42
N ALA A 404 1.91 -6.03 14.26
CA ALA A 404 0.51 -5.79 14.02
C ALA A 404 -0.36 -6.73 14.82
N THR A 405 -1.48 -6.20 15.29
CA THR A 405 -2.65 -6.89 15.80
C THR A 405 -3.81 -6.59 14.84
N VAL A 406 -4.25 -7.62 14.12
CA VAL A 406 -5.37 -7.54 13.17
C VAL A 406 -6.52 -8.36 13.72
N ILE A 407 -7.74 -7.84 13.66
CA ILE A 407 -8.95 -8.56 14.08
C ILE A 407 -9.86 -8.73 12.87
N PHE A 408 -10.31 -9.95 12.58
CA PHE A 408 -11.24 -10.23 11.48
C PHE A 408 -12.42 -11.13 11.90
N PRO A 409 -13.59 -11.02 11.24
CA PRO A 409 -13.86 -10.06 10.17
C PRO A 409 -14.07 -8.66 10.77
N LEU A 410 -13.81 -7.64 9.97
CA LEU A 410 -13.96 -6.25 10.40
C LEU A 410 -15.41 -5.89 10.65
N ASN A 411 -15.63 -4.90 11.51
CA ASN A 411 -16.93 -4.25 11.57
C ASN A 411 -17.25 -3.62 10.20
N ASP A 412 -18.52 -3.46 9.92
CA ASP A 412 -18.95 -2.77 8.72
C ASP A 412 -18.40 -1.33 8.71
N PRO A 413 -17.64 -0.91 7.69
CA PRO A 413 -16.91 0.35 7.72
C PRO A 413 -17.83 1.59 7.62
N ILE A 414 -19.09 1.41 7.19
CA ILE A 414 -20.05 2.51 7.02
C ILE A 414 -20.95 2.62 8.25
N THR A 415 -21.49 1.48 8.70
CA THR A 415 -22.46 1.42 9.80
C THR A 415 -21.83 1.15 11.15
N ASN A 416 -20.55 0.78 11.19
CA ASN A 416 -19.82 0.28 12.36
C ASN A 416 -20.46 -0.95 13.02
N LYS A 417 -21.35 -1.66 12.30
CA LYS A 417 -22.00 -2.88 12.80
C LYS A 417 -20.98 -4.00 12.90
N SER A 418 -20.95 -4.71 14.04
CA SER A 418 -20.02 -5.83 14.19
C SER A 418 -20.32 -6.96 13.20
N ARG A 419 -19.32 -7.35 12.40
CA ARG A 419 -19.32 -8.62 11.68
C ARG A 419 -18.69 -9.70 12.57
N ARG A 420 -18.91 -10.96 12.23
CA ARG A 420 -18.40 -12.14 12.94
C ARG A 420 -18.46 -13.35 12.01
N PHE A 421 -17.64 -14.35 12.27
CA PHE A 421 -17.81 -15.67 11.68
C PHE A 421 -18.86 -16.45 12.47
N GLU A 422 -19.51 -17.39 11.81
CA GLU A 422 -20.46 -18.33 12.37
C GLU A 422 -19.97 -19.74 12.04
N LEU A 423 -19.93 -20.63 13.02
CA LEU A 423 -19.56 -22.02 12.79
C LEU A 423 -20.62 -22.72 11.94
N ASN A 424 -20.19 -23.53 10.96
CA ASN A 424 -21.09 -24.18 10.02
C ASN A 424 -22.00 -25.21 10.72
N ALA A 425 -23.32 -25.00 10.69
CA ALA A 425 -24.27 -25.92 11.32
C ALA A 425 -24.27 -27.34 10.72
N ASP A 426 -23.80 -27.51 9.48
CA ASP A 426 -23.86 -28.77 8.74
C ASP A 426 -22.55 -29.59 8.78
N ALA A 427 -21.52 -29.09 9.45
CA ALA A 427 -20.23 -29.75 9.59
C ALA A 427 -20.15 -30.52 10.91
N SER A 428 -19.60 -31.74 10.90
CA SER A 428 -19.29 -32.46 12.14
C SER A 428 -17.95 -32.03 12.75
N VAL A 429 -17.00 -31.66 11.88
CA VAL A 429 -15.65 -31.22 12.22
C VAL A 429 -15.18 -30.17 11.21
N GLU A 430 -14.61 -29.09 11.71
CA GLU A 430 -13.97 -28.04 10.92
C GLU A 430 -12.46 -28.04 11.15
N LYS A 431 -11.68 -27.98 10.07
CA LYS A 431 -10.22 -27.90 10.11
C LYS A 431 -9.79 -26.54 9.61
N ILE A 432 -9.25 -25.74 10.53
CA ILE A 432 -8.72 -24.44 10.23
C ILE A 432 -7.25 -24.58 9.85
N CYS A 433 -6.92 -24.28 8.59
CA CYS A 433 -5.54 -24.23 8.10
C CYS A 433 -5.03 -22.79 8.12
N ILE A 434 -3.87 -22.57 8.73
CA ILE A 434 -3.23 -21.27 8.86
C ILE A 434 -1.92 -21.31 8.08
N LEU A 435 -1.82 -20.49 7.04
CA LEU A 435 -0.62 -20.30 6.25
C LEU A 435 -0.07 -18.90 6.48
N TYR A 436 1.19 -18.81 6.89
CA TYR A 436 1.92 -17.56 7.03
C TYR A 436 3.17 -17.63 6.15
N SER A 437 3.34 -16.63 5.28
CA SER A 437 4.40 -16.59 4.28
C SER A 437 4.97 -15.18 4.14
N LYS A 438 6.25 -15.07 3.78
CA LYS A 438 6.88 -13.80 3.41
C LYS A 438 6.60 -13.39 1.96
N SER A 439 6.00 -14.29 1.17
CA SER A 439 5.66 -14.10 -0.25
C SER A 439 4.19 -14.46 -0.51
N PRO A 440 3.53 -13.82 -1.50
CA PRO A 440 2.14 -14.13 -1.82
C PRO A 440 1.98 -15.59 -2.27
N LEU A 441 0.90 -16.21 -1.84
CA LEU A 441 0.46 -17.54 -2.29
C LEU A 441 -0.71 -17.39 -3.28
N ASP A 442 -0.80 -18.31 -4.25
CA ASP A 442 -1.96 -18.41 -5.12
C ASP A 442 -3.10 -19.11 -4.36
N TYR A 443 -3.98 -18.31 -3.77
CA TYR A 443 -5.14 -18.81 -3.05
C TYR A 443 -6.07 -19.63 -3.95
N ASN A 444 -6.30 -19.18 -5.20
CA ASN A 444 -7.23 -19.84 -6.11
C ASN A 444 -6.71 -21.23 -6.51
N GLU A 445 -5.39 -21.34 -6.71
CA GLU A 445 -4.76 -22.65 -6.89
C GLU A 445 -4.91 -23.52 -5.63
N LEU A 446 -4.62 -22.97 -4.45
CA LEU A 446 -4.72 -23.69 -3.18
C LEU A 446 -6.13 -24.26 -2.95
N GLU A 447 -7.16 -23.41 -3.05
CA GLU A 447 -8.57 -23.78 -2.90
C GLU A 447 -8.96 -24.84 -3.93
N LYS A 448 -8.64 -24.62 -5.20
CA LYS A 448 -8.92 -25.59 -6.27
C LYS A 448 -8.28 -26.95 -5.99
N LYS A 449 -7.02 -26.96 -5.54
CA LYS A 449 -6.28 -28.20 -5.24
C LYS A 449 -6.88 -28.94 -4.06
N ILE A 450 -7.26 -28.24 -3.00
CA ILE A 450 -7.91 -28.86 -1.82
C ILE A 450 -9.25 -29.48 -2.24
N ASN A 451 -10.08 -28.73 -2.97
CA ASN A 451 -11.41 -29.18 -3.40
C ASN A 451 -11.34 -30.39 -4.36
N SER A 452 -10.37 -30.41 -5.28
CA SER A 452 -10.30 -31.47 -6.32
C SER A 452 -9.47 -32.69 -5.93
N SER A 453 -8.67 -32.62 -4.86
CA SER A 453 -7.70 -33.68 -4.55
C SER A 453 -8.36 -34.90 -3.91
N PRO A 454 -7.99 -36.14 -4.31
CA PRO A 454 -8.45 -37.35 -3.63
C PRO A 454 -7.81 -37.50 -2.23
N THR A 455 -6.67 -36.87 -1.97
CA THR A 455 -5.96 -36.97 -0.69
C THR A 455 -6.56 -36.08 0.41
N THR A 456 -6.14 -36.27 1.66
CA THR A 456 -6.56 -35.39 2.77
C THR A 456 -6.04 -33.96 2.54
N PRO A 457 -6.67 -32.93 3.15
CA PRO A 457 -6.19 -31.55 3.05
C PRO A 457 -4.72 -31.40 3.47
N TYR A 458 -4.29 -32.11 4.53
CA TYR A 458 -2.90 -32.18 4.99
C TYR A 458 -1.95 -32.65 3.88
N ALA A 459 -2.27 -33.77 3.24
CA ALA A 459 -1.44 -34.34 2.18
C ALA A 459 -1.41 -33.44 0.94
N THR A 460 -2.54 -32.81 0.59
CA THR A 460 -2.63 -31.86 -0.52
C THR A 460 -1.73 -30.65 -0.29
N ILE A 461 -1.79 -30.05 0.90
CA ILE A 461 -0.97 -28.88 1.28
C ILE A 461 0.51 -29.28 1.35
N GLN A 462 0.82 -30.43 1.95
CA GLN A 462 2.19 -30.96 2.00
C GLN A 462 2.77 -31.15 0.60
N ASN A 463 1.98 -31.65 -0.35
CA ASN A 463 2.43 -31.86 -1.73
C ASN A 463 2.62 -30.54 -2.48
N LEU A 464 1.70 -29.58 -2.29
CA LEU A 464 1.76 -28.28 -2.97
C LEU A 464 2.97 -27.46 -2.51
N TYR A 465 3.26 -27.48 -1.21
CA TYR A 465 4.28 -26.62 -0.60
C TYR A 465 5.48 -27.38 -0.02
N LYS A 466 5.71 -28.63 -0.43
CA LYS A 466 6.76 -29.53 0.11
C LYS A 466 8.13 -28.85 0.30
N ASN A 467 8.53 -28.02 -0.65
CA ASN A 467 9.85 -27.37 -0.67
C ASN A 467 9.86 -25.99 -0.01
N SER A 468 8.70 -25.49 0.40
CA SER A 468 8.51 -24.19 1.04
C SER A 468 8.09 -24.32 2.51
N LEU A 469 7.48 -25.42 2.92
CA LEU A 469 7.08 -25.61 4.32
C LEU A 469 8.29 -25.64 5.25
N ILE A 470 8.24 -24.82 6.30
CA ILE A 470 9.24 -24.86 7.38
C ILE A 470 9.10 -26.20 8.10
N PRO A 471 10.16 -27.03 8.17
CA PRO A 471 10.10 -28.29 8.88
C PRO A 471 9.76 -28.08 10.37
N LEU A 472 8.94 -28.95 10.94
CA LEU A 472 8.46 -28.83 12.32
C LEU A 472 9.60 -28.68 13.34
N LYS A 473 10.73 -29.37 13.14
CA LYS A 473 11.93 -29.25 14.00
C LYS A 473 12.52 -27.83 14.08
N ASN A 474 12.22 -26.98 13.10
CA ASN A 474 12.67 -25.59 13.05
C ASN A 474 11.59 -24.62 13.56
N LEU A 475 10.40 -25.11 13.92
CA LEU A 475 9.24 -24.32 14.31
C LEU A 475 8.97 -24.49 15.81
N GLN A 476 9.07 -23.41 16.58
CA GLN A 476 8.63 -23.39 17.97
C GLN A 476 7.14 -23.04 18.01
N THR A 477 6.33 -23.83 18.70
CA THR A 477 4.88 -23.61 18.81
C THR A 477 4.39 -23.62 20.25
N GLY A 478 3.35 -22.85 20.56
CA GLY A 478 2.75 -22.79 21.90
C GLY A 478 1.93 -24.04 22.24
N ASN A 479 1.81 -24.37 23.52
CA ASN A 479 1.10 -25.57 24.00
C ASN A 479 -0.43 -25.38 24.08
N ASP A 480 -0.86 -24.20 24.51
CA ASP A 480 -2.23 -23.81 24.84
C ASP A 480 -2.72 -22.59 24.03
N LYS A 481 -1.88 -22.15 23.09
CA LYS A 481 -2.14 -21.03 22.18
C LYS A 481 -1.62 -21.35 20.79
N ILE A 482 -2.43 -21.07 19.77
CA ILE A 482 -1.97 -21.12 18.37
C ILE A 482 -0.93 -20.03 18.18
N SER A 483 0.33 -20.44 18.13
CA SER A 483 1.44 -19.52 18.00
C SER A 483 2.64 -20.22 17.42
N PHE A 484 3.47 -19.44 16.74
CA PHE A 484 4.72 -19.93 16.18
C PHE A 484 5.85 -18.92 16.34
N SER A 485 7.07 -19.46 16.34
CA SER A 485 8.28 -18.71 16.09
C SER A 485 9.29 -19.56 15.31
N SER A 486 9.91 -18.98 14.29
CA SER A 486 10.93 -19.64 13.47
C SER A 486 11.81 -18.61 12.79
N LEU A 487 13.05 -18.98 12.47
CA LEU A 487 13.77 -18.32 11.39
C LEU A 487 13.09 -18.69 10.06
N ALA A 488 12.85 -17.72 9.18
CA ALA A 488 12.21 -17.98 7.90
C ALA A 488 12.83 -17.19 6.74
N LYS A 489 13.07 -17.89 5.63
CA LYS A 489 13.43 -17.30 4.34
C LYS A 489 12.19 -16.77 3.62
N GLU A 490 12.41 -15.96 2.59
CA GLU A 490 11.35 -15.27 1.84
C GLU A 490 10.33 -16.21 1.17
N ASN A 491 10.74 -17.41 0.77
CA ASN A 491 9.91 -18.43 0.12
C ASN A 491 9.41 -19.54 1.06
N GLU A 492 9.71 -19.43 2.36
CA GLU A 492 9.32 -20.40 3.37
C GLU A 492 7.94 -20.06 3.98
N ILE A 493 7.19 -21.11 4.32
CA ILE A 493 5.80 -21.04 4.76
C ILE A 493 5.67 -21.75 6.12
N VAL A 494 5.08 -21.07 7.09
CA VAL A 494 4.57 -21.71 8.30
C VAL A 494 3.16 -22.22 8.01
N CYS A 495 2.92 -23.50 8.31
CA CYS A 495 1.59 -24.11 8.23
C CYS A 495 1.22 -24.71 9.59
N LEU A 496 0.10 -24.26 10.15
CA LEU A 496 -0.50 -24.79 11.37
C LEU A 496 -1.93 -25.21 11.09
N PHE A 497 -2.44 -26.18 11.85
CA PHE A 497 -3.84 -26.56 11.81
C PHE A 497 -4.51 -26.42 13.17
N ALA A 498 -5.80 -26.11 13.20
CA ALA A 498 -6.66 -26.23 14.36
C ALA A 498 -7.93 -27.01 14.00
N GLU A 499 -8.42 -27.85 14.90
CA GLU A 499 -9.62 -28.67 14.70
C GLU A 499 -10.68 -28.23 15.70
N LEU A 500 -11.85 -27.90 15.18
CA LEU A 500 -13.04 -27.61 15.95
C LEU A 500 -14.06 -28.74 15.74
N ASN A 501 -14.51 -29.34 16.83
CA ASN A 501 -15.54 -30.39 16.82
C ASN A 501 -16.89 -29.75 17.14
N HIS A 502 -17.89 -30.06 16.31
CA HIS A 502 -19.25 -29.54 16.47
C HIS A 502 -20.04 -30.42 17.43
N GLN A 503 -21.04 -29.83 18.07
CA GLN A 503 -21.92 -30.46 19.05
C GLN A 503 -23.31 -30.77 18.50
#